data_AF-A0AAU5YZ73-F1
#
_entry.id   AF-A0AAU5YZ73-F1
#
_cell.length_a   1.000
_cell.length_b   1.000
_cell.length_c   1.000
_cell.angle_alpha   90.00
_cell.angle_beta   90.00
_cell.angle_gamma   90.00
#
_symmetry.space_group_name_H-M   'P 1'
#
loop_
_entity.id
_entity.type
_entity.pdbx_description
1 polymer ?
#
loop_
_entity_poly.entity_id
_entity_poly.type
_entity_poly.pdbx_seq_one_letter_code
_entity_poly.pdbx_strand_id
1 'polypeptide(L)'
;MRGPSALGHVSFRRAVTETYRRVFRPPWELPAALIGNALLMTAAWFLLPPQVHDWLFALHGPLAFPVLLATWMLADTPSTNVVGDDHRKAVSVLNDGAAFRTWLTARCLVLASLVGLPCALIALVIGVQGQHPVKVVAACVVLVILPLGILPVAAWLGLVFPYNPRPLRWRRQHRSDRRTTIRWGILLVAPYLVVPAIAATVVLPSIVAAHWLFDAPERPLTQPQFVADALMICATALVVGWLGLWVAGRLRQRRHDRLTTYLLDSNAG
;
A
#
# COMPACT_ATOMS: atom_id res chain seq x y z
N MET A 1 -44.44 -10.08 -9.73
CA MET A 1 -43.09 -10.53 -10.13
C MET A 1 -42.09 -10.03 -9.09
N ARG A 2 -41.59 -10.92 -8.22
CA ARG A 2 -40.65 -10.57 -7.14
C ARG A 2 -39.22 -10.62 -7.70
N GLY A 3 -38.52 -9.49 -7.64
CA GLY A 3 -37.15 -9.37 -8.12
C GLY A 3 -36.15 -10.14 -7.23
N PRO A 4 -35.02 -10.60 -7.78
CA PRO A 4 -34.00 -11.31 -7.00
C PRO A 4 -33.17 -10.33 -6.16
N SER A 5 -33.64 -10.01 -4.96
CA SER A 5 -32.85 -9.32 -3.92
C SER A 5 -32.43 -10.31 -2.83
N ALA A 6 -31.67 -11.35 -3.22
CA ALA A 6 -31.17 -12.39 -2.32
C ALA A 6 -29.68 -12.73 -2.54
N LEU A 7 -28.88 -11.76 -2.99
CA LEU A 7 -27.43 -11.85 -2.87
C LEU A 7 -27.07 -11.30 -1.48
N GLY A 8 -27.06 -12.18 -0.48
CA GLY A 8 -26.72 -11.82 0.89
C GLY A 8 -25.39 -11.06 0.94
N HIS A 9 -25.39 -9.91 1.61
CA HIS A 9 -24.18 -9.13 1.85
C HIS A 9 -23.08 -10.05 2.36
N VAL A 10 -21.99 -10.19 1.60
CA VAL A 10 -20.83 -10.96 2.03
C VAL A 10 -20.31 -10.32 3.31
N SER A 11 -20.31 -11.06 4.42
CA SER A 11 -19.81 -10.54 5.69
C SER A 11 -18.33 -10.15 5.56
N PHE A 12 -17.92 -9.09 6.26
CA PHE A 12 -16.54 -8.59 6.20
C PHE A 12 -15.50 -9.67 6.51
N ARG A 13 -15.75 -10.49 7.55
CA ARG A 13 -14.90 -11.63 7.89
C ARG A 13 -14.71 -12.58 6.71
N ARG A 14 -15.80 -12.91 6.00
CA ARG A 14 -15.72 -13.79 4.81
C ARG A 14 -14.94 -13.14 3.68
N ALA A 15 -15.08 -11.83 3.48
CA ALA A 15 -14.31 -11.09 2.49
C ALA A 15 -12.80 -11.11 2.81
N VAL A 16 -12.41 -10.94 4.08
CA VAL A 16 -11.02 -11.05 4.53
C VAL A 16 -10.47 -12.45 4.31
N THR A 17 -11.21 -13.50 4.74
CA THR A 17 -10.79 -14.90 4.54
C THR A 17 -10.61 -15.23 3.06
N GLU A 18 -11.54 -14.80 2.21
CA GLU A 18 -11.47 -15.07 0.77
C GLU A 18 -10.29 -14.33 0.12
N THR A 19 -10.03 -13.09 0.56
CA THR A 19 -8.86 -12.33 0.10
C THR A 19 -7.56 -13.03 0.47
N TYR A 20 -7.41 -13.48 1.73
CA TYR A 20 -6.24 -14.25 2.16
C TYR A 20 -6.04 -15.53 1.34
N ARG A 21 -7.11 -16.33 1.18
CA ARG A 21 -7.07 -17.56 0.39
C ARG A 21 -6.63 -17.29 -1.04
N ARG A 22 -7.09 -16.18 -1.61
CA ARG A 22 -6.75 -15.81 -2.98
C ARG A 22 -5.31 -15.35 -3.14
N VAL A 23 -4.80 -14.56 -2.20
CA VAL A 23 -3.40 -14.12 -2.19
C VAL A 23 -2.44 -15.30 -2.24
N PHE A 24 -2.76 -16.36 -1.50
CA PHE A 24 -1.96 -17.58 -1.41
C PHE A 24 -2.43 -18.68 -2.36
N ARG A 25 -3.14 -18.34 -3.44
CA ARG A 25 -3.42 -19.28 -4.52
C ARG A 25 -2.37 -19.14 -5.63
N PRO A 26 -1.94 -20.26 -6.24
CA PRO A 26 -1.14 -20.21 -7.46
C PRO A 26 -1.78 -19.27 -8.50
N PRO A 27 -0.98 -18.44 -9.19
CA PRO A 27 0.49 -18.50 -9.32
C PRO A 27 1.32 -17.77 -8.24
N TRP A 28 0.75 -17.36 -7.10
CA TRP A 28 1.47 -16.66 -6.02
C TRP A 28 2.10 -15.32 -6.42
N GLU A 29 1.49 -14.62 -7.38
CA GLU A 29 1.98 -13.35 -7.91
C GLU A 29 2.22 -12.31 -6.81
N LEU A 30 1.24 -12.10 -5.91
CA LEU A 30 1.36 -11.11 -4.86
C LEU A 30 2.45 -11.47 -3.83
N PRO A 31 2.50 -12.68 -3.23
CA PRO A 31 3.60 -13.06 -2.34
C PRO A 31 4.98 -12.98 -3.02
N ALA A 32 5.10 -13.45 -4.26
CA ALA A 32 6.35 -13.39 -5.00
C ALA A 32 6.81 -11.94 -5.24
N ALA A 33 5.88 -11.04 -5.56
CA ALA A 33 6.20 -9.63 -5.77
C ALA A 33 6.58 -8.92 -4.46
N LEU A 34 5.86 -9.19 -3.35
CA LEU A 34 6.21 -8.68 -2.03
C LEU A 34 7.59 -9.16 -1.57
N ILE A 35 7.89 -10.46 -1.71
CA ILE A 35 9.20 -11.03 -1.35
C ILE A 35 10.29 -10.47 -2.27
N GLY A 36 10.05 -10.40 -3.58
CA GLY A 36 11.00 -9.85 -4.54
C GLY A 36 11.36 -8.40 -4.22
N ASN A 37 10.36 -7.57 -3.90
CA ASN A 37 10.57 -6.19 -3.48
C ASN A 37 11.27 -6.08 -2.13
N ALA A 38 10.94 -6.94 -1.18
CA ALA A 38 11.62 -6.96 0.11
C ALA A 38 13.11 -7.30 -0.06
N LEU A 39 13.44 -8.31 -0.87
CA LEU A 39 14.81 -8.70 -1.17
C LEU A 39 15.57 -7.60 -1.92
N LEU A 40 14.93 -6.97 -2.91
CA LEU A 40 15.52 -5.87 -3.67
C LEU A 40 15.84 -4.67 -2.76
N MET A 41 14.89 -4.27 -1.92
CA MET A 41 15.09 -3.18 -0.97
C MET A 41 16.16 -3.52 0.08
N THR A 42 16.18 -4.75 0.56
CA THR A 42 17.23 -5.23 1.48
C THR A 42 18.61 -5.19 0.82
N ALA A 43 18.74 -5.67 -0.42
CA ALA A 43 19.97 -5.60 -1.19
C ALA A 43 20.40 -4.13 -1.42
N ALA A 44 19.46 -3.25 -1.77
CA ALA A 44 19.75 -1.82 -1.94
C ALA A 44 20.25 -1.19 -0.63
N TRP A 45 19.62 -1.51 0.50
CA TRP A 45 20.02 -0.97 1.80
C TRP A 45 21.43 -1.39 2.23
N PHE A 46 21.80 -2.66 2.03
CA PHE A 46 23.07 -3.19 2.55
C PHE A 46 24.23 -3.24 1.54
N LEU A 47 23.95 -3.18 0.23
CA LEU A 47 24.97 -3.36 -0.81
C LEU A 47 25.27 -2.09 -1.62
N LEU A 48 24.44 -1.04 -1.52
CA LEU A 48 24.71 0.20 -2.24
C LEU A 48 25.92 0.94 -1.65
N PRO A 49 26.78 1.55 -2.51
CA PRO A 49 27.82 2.46 -2.03
C PRO A 49 27.22 3.63 -1.24
N PRO A 50 27.93 4.18 -0.25
CA PRO A 50 27.42 5.25 0.61
C PRO A 50 26.83 6.45 -0.16
N GLN A 51 27.47 6.87 -1.26
CA GLN A 51 27.00 8.01 -2.05
C GLN A 51 25.61 7.76 -2.68
N VAL A 52 25.35 6.51 -3.10
CA VAL A 52 24.06 6.13 -3.68
C VAL A 52 23.03 5.89 -2.58
N HIS A 53 23.47 5.30 -1.46
CA HIS A 53 22.63 5.08 -0.30
C HIS A 53 22.07 6.40 0.25
N ASP A 54 22.92 7.41 0.47
CA ASP A 54 22.50 8.70 1.03
C ASP A 54 21.68 9.55 0.04
N TRP A 55 21.89 9.36 -1.27
CA TRP A 55 21.04 9.95 -2.28
C TRP A 55 19.64 9.31 -2.32
N LEU A 56 19.56 7.99 -2.13
CA LEU A 56 18.31 7.23 -2.24
C LEU A 56 17.48 7.23 -0.94
N PHE A 57 18.13 7.22 0.22
CA PHE A 57 17.49 7.12 1.52
C PHE A 57 17.74 8.37 2.37
N ALA A 58 16.68 9.14 2.60
CA ALA A 58 16.72 10.33 3.46
C ALA A 58 16.52 10.01 4.96
N LEU A 59 16.02 8.80 5.27
CA LEU A 59 15.80 8.34 6.63
C LEU A 59 16.91 7.37 7.02
N HIS A 60 17.67 7.72 8.07
CA HIS A 60 18.77 6.93 8.58
C HIS A 60 18.48 6.44 10.00
N GLY A 61 19.10 5.31 10.35
CA GLY A 61 19.02 4.71 11.68
C GLY A 61 18.43 3.29 11.69
N PRO A 62 18.56 2.56 12.81
CA PRO A 62 18.21 1.13 12.85
C PRO A 62 16.73 0.85 12.54
N LEU A 63 15.83 1.73 12.98
CA LEU A 63 14.39 1.59 12.74
C LEU A 63 13.93 2.23 11.41
N ALA A 64 14.81 2.91 10.68
CA ALA A 64 14.48 3.45 9.36
C ALA A 64 14.30 2.34 8.32
N PHE A 65 15.15 1.30 8.39
CA PHE A 65 15.08 0.15 7.48
C PHE A 65 13.69 -0.49 7.39
N PRO A 66 13.05 -0.95 8.49
CA PRO A 66 11.72 -1.57 8.41
C PRO A 66 10.63 -0.61 7.90
N VAL A 67 10.76 0.70 8.12
CA VAL A 67 9.82 1.70 7.59
C VAL A 67 9.97 1.85 6.08
N LEU A 68 11.20 1.96 5.59
CA LEU A 68 11.47 2.06 4.15
C LEU A 68 11.14 0.76 3.43
N LEU A 69 11.45 -0.39 4.04
CA LEU A 69 11.06 -1.71 3.56
C LEU A 69 9.53 -1.81 3.39
N ALA A 70 8.77 -1.43 4.42
CA ALA A 70 7.31 -1.42 4.34
C ALA A 70 6.82 -0.52 3.19
N THR A 71 7.33 0.71 3.11
CA THR A 71 6.95 1.68 2.08
C THR A 71 7.25 1.14 0.67
N TRP A 72 8.40 0.52 0.48
CA TRP A 72 8.81 -0.07 -0.80
C TRP A 72 7.92 -1.26 -1.20
N MET A 73 7.61 -2.15 -0.27
CA MET A 73 6.69 -3.27 -0.51
C MET A 73 5.25 -2.78 -0.83
N LEU A 74 4.79 -1.69 -0.19
CA LEU A 74 3.49 -1.09 -0.48
C LEU A 74 3.45 -0.37 -1.82
N ALA A 75 4.59 0.16 -2.29
CA ALA A 75 4.74 0.82 -3.58
C ALA A 75 4.68 -0.14 -4.78
N ASP A 76 4.49 -1.43 -4.57
CA ASP A 76 4.41 -2.37 -5.68
C ASP A 76 3.12 -2.21 -6.52
N THR A 77 3.20 -2.61 -7.78
CA THR A 77 2.11 -2.48 -8.75
C THR A 77 0.83 -3.23 -8.32
N PRO A 78 0.86 -4.47 -7.81
CA PRO A 78 -0.34 -5.18 -7.33
C PRO A 78 -1.02 -4.50 -6.13
N SER A 79 -0.26 -3.74 -5.33
CA SER A 79 -0.76 -2.98 -4.18
C SER A 79 -1.47 -1.70 -4.61
N THR A 80 -1.03 -1.07 -5.70
CA THR A 80 -1.56 0.20 -6.21
C THR A 80 -2.59 0.03 -7.35
N ASN A 81 -2.54 -1.09 -8.06
CA ASN A 81 -3.43 -1.45 -9.18
C ASN A 81 -4.50 -2.49 -8.76
N VAL A 82 -5.16 -2.26 -7.62
CA VAL A 82 -6.04 -3.25 -6.98
C VAL A 82 -7.19 -3.77 -7.84
N VAL A 83 -7.74 -2.94 -8.73
CA VAL A 83 -8.84 -3.33 -9.63
C VAL A 83 -8.34 -4.03 -10.89
N GLY A 84 -7.13 -3.73 -11.37
CA GLY A 84 -6.55 -4.39 -12.53
C GLY A 84 -6.01 -5.78 -12.20
N ASP A 85 -5.36 -5.91 -11.05
CA ASP A 85 -4.88 -7.19 -10.50
C ASP A 85 -6.02 -8.19 -10.31
N ASP A 86 -7.18 -7.71 -9.83
CA ASP A 86 -8.36 -8.52 -9.60
C ASP A 86 -9.58 -8.03 -10.39
N HIS A 87 -9.43 -7.93 -11.71
CA HIS A 87 -10.48 -7.41 -12.60
C HIS A 87 -11.81 -8.18 -12.46
N ARG A 88 -11.77 -9.51 -12.35
CA ARG A 88 -13.00 -10.32 -12.20
C ARG A 88 -13.78 -9.97 -10.95
N LYS A 89 -13.11 -9.88 -9.80
CA LYS A 89 -13.79 -9.53 -8.55
C LYS A 89 -14.20 -8.07 -8.56
N ALA A 90 -13.33 -7.18 -9.02
CA ALA A 90 -13.62 -5.76 -9.15
C ALA A 90 -14.92 -5.54 -9.92
N VAL A 91 -15.04 -6.08 -11.14
CA VAL A 91 -16.27 -5.97 -11.96
C VAL A 91 -17.50 -6.51 -11.21
N SER A 92 -17.38 -7.65 -10.53
CA SER A 92 -18.50 -8.25 -9.78
C SER A 92 -19.04 -7.37 -8.65
N VAL A 93 -18.22 -6.46 -8.10
CA VAL A 93 -18.60 -5.58 -7.00
C VAL A 93 -18.77 -4.12 -7.42
N LEU A 94 -18.45 -3.74 -8.66
CA LEU A 94 -18.53 -2.35 -9.12
C LEU A 94 -19.93 -1.76 -9.01
N ASN A 95 -20.97 -2.57 -9.22
CA ASN A 95 -22.37 -2.12 -9.17
C ASN A 95 -22.87 -1.86 -7.73
N ASP A 96 -22.35 -2.58 -6.74
CA ASP A 96 -22.79 -2.47 -5.35
C ASP A 96 -21.73 -1.72 -4.50
N GLY A 97 -22.10 -0.55 -3.99
CA GLY A 97 -21.19 0.28 -3.20
C GLY A 97 -20.78 -0.34 -1.87
N ALA A 98 -21.67 -1.10 -1.23
CA ALA A 98 -21.38 -1.78 0.03
C ALA A 98 -20.48 -3.00 -0.21
N ALA A 99 -20.73 -3.77 -1.28
CA ALA A 99 -19.87 -4.87 -1.68
C ALA A 99 -18.46 -4.38 -2.08
N PHE A 100 -18.38 -3.28 -2.86
CA PHE A 100 -17.11 -2.67 -3.25
C PHE A 100 -16.30 -2.23 -2.03
N ARG A 101 -16.93 -1.51 -1.08
CA ARG A 101 -16.26 -1.07 0.14
C ARG A 101 -15.77 -2.26 0.97
N THR A 102 -16.62 -3.25 1.20
CA THR A 102 -16.25 -4.46 1.96
C THR A 102 -15.06 -5.18 1.32
N TRP A 103 -15.08 -5.33 -0.01
CA TRP A 103 -13.99 -5.96 -0.75
C TRP A 103 -12.69 -5.15 -0.69
N LEU A 104 -12.75 -3.84 -0.95
CA LEU A 104 -11.57 -2.97 -0.93
C LEU A 104 -10.95 -2.90 0.48
N THR A 105 -11.78 -2.72 1.52
CA THR A 105 -11.31 -2.73 2.91
C THR A 105 -10.66 -4.07 3.27
N ALA A 106 -11.27 -5.19 2.89
CA ALA A 106 -10.67 -6.51 3.13
C ALA A 106 -9.32 -6.66 2.42
N ARG A 107 -9.22 -6.19 1.18
CA ARG A 107 -7.98 -6.20 0.41
C ARG A 107 -6.89 -5.33 1.04
N CYS A 108 -7.20 -4.10 1.42
CA CYS A 108 -6.27 -3.22 2.12
C CYS A 108 -5.82 -3.81 3.46
N LEU A 109 -6.74 -4.43 4.22
CA LEU A 109 -6.39 -5.05 5.51
C LEU A 109 -5.44 -6.24 5.33
N VAL A 110 -5.71 -7.12 4.36
CA VAL A 110 -4.84 -8.27 4.08
C VAL A 110 -3.45 -7.79 3.64
N LEU A 111 -3.37 -6.85 2.70
CA LEU A 111 -2.09 -6.27 2.26
C LEU A 111 -1.34 -5.58 3.40
N ALA A 112 -2.04 -4.79 4.22
CA ALA A 112 -1.47 -4.15 5.40
C ALA A 112 -0.88 -5.17 6.36
N SER A 113 -1.57 -6.29 6.62
CA SER A 113 -1.04 -7.33 7.50
C SER A 113 0.16 -8.09 6.90
N LEU A 114 0.17 -8.31 5.58
CA LEU A 114 1.29 -8.99 4.90
C LEU A 114 2.57 -8.17 4.84
N VAL A 115 2.46 -6.83 4.95
CA VAL A 115 3.63 -5.93 4.96
C VAL A 115 3.96 -5.48 6.38
N GLY A 116 2.97 -4.96 7.09
CA GLY A 116 3.13 -4.35 8.40
C GLY A 116 3.56 -5.33 9.48
N LEU A 117 3.01 -6.55 9.52
CA LEU A 117 3.40 -7.54 10.55
C LEU A 117 4.86 -8.02 10.37
N PRO A 118 5.31 -8.42 9.17
CA PRO A 118 6.72 -8.76 8.97
C PRO A 118 7.67 -7.58 9.25
N CYS A 119 7.32 -6.37 8.81
CA CYS A 119 8.18 -5.20 9.07
C CYS A 119 8.23 -4.84 10.57
N ALA A 120 7.12 -4.98 11.29
CA ALA A 120 7.10 -4.82 12.75
C ALA A 120 7.94 -5.88 13.46
N LEU A 121 7.92 -7.13 12.99
CA LEU A 121 8.79 -8.19 13.51
C LEU A 121 10.27 -7.86 13.26
N ILE A 122 10.62 -7.38 12.07
CA ILE A 122 11.98 -6.92 11.76
C ILE A 122 12.38 -5.76 12.67
N ALA A 123 11.50 -4.77 12.87
CA ALA A 123 11.73 -3.66 13.79
C ALA A 123 11.94 -4.12 15.23
N LEU A 124 11.20 -5.14 15.68
CA LEU A 124 11.39 -5.76 16.98
C LEU A 124 12.77 -6.40 17.10
N VAL A 125 13.17 -7.21 16.12
CA VAL A 125 14.48 -7.89 16.10
C VAL A 125 15.64 -6.90 16.12
N ILE A 126 15.56 -5.83 15.31
CA ILE A 126 16.56 -4.77 15.28
C ILE A 126 16.53 -3.97 16.59
N GLY A 127 15.34 -3.66 17.09
CA GLY A 127 15.13 -2.85 18.29
C GLY A 127 15.70 -3.47 19.56
N VAL A 128 15.62 -4.80 19.70
CA VAL A 128 16.18 -5.53 20.86
C VAL A 128 17.71 -5.35 21.00
N GLN A 129 18.42 -4.97 19.93
CA GLN A 129 19.88 -4.84 19.93
C GLN A 129 20.40 -3.49 20.47
N GLY A 130 19.55 -2.64 21.05
CA GLY A 130 20.00 -1.40 21.69
C GLY A 130 19.01 -0.24 21.70
N GLN A 131 17.77 -0.44 21.26
CA GLN A 131 16.71 0.58 21.33
C GLN A 131 15.88 0.42 22.61
N HIS A 132 15.39 1.53 23.14
CA HIS A 132 14.51 1.49 24.31
C HIS A 132 13.20 0.75 23.98
N PRO A 133 12.73 -0.22 24.81
CA PRO A 133 11.58 -1.07 24.49
C PRO A 133 10.32 -0.30 24.09
N VAL A 134 10.05 0.82 24.76
CA VAL A 134 8.89 1.68 24.45
C VAL A 134 8.96 2.23 23.02
N LYS A 135 10.15 2.65 22.54
CA LYS A 135 10.32 3.15 21.16
C LYS A 135 10.13 2.04 20.14
N VAL A 136 10.61 0.83 20.47
CA VAL A 136 10.43 -0.37 19.62
C VAL A 136 8.95 -0.72 19.49
N VAL A 137 8.22 -0.82 20.61
CA VAL A 137 6.78 -1.10 20.61
C VAL A 137 6.01 -0.04 19.82
N ALA A 138 6.29 1.25 20.05
CA ALA A 138 5.66 2.34 19.32
C ALA A 138 5.94 2.26 17.80
N ALA A 139 7.17 1.95 17.39
CA ALA A 139 7.52 1.76 15.98
C ALA A 139 6.78 0.55 15.36
N CYS A 140 6.69 -0.57 16.09
CA CYS A 140 5.91 -1.73 15.66
C CYS A 140 4.42 -1.39 15.44
N VAL A 141 3.82 -0.64 16.35
CA VAL A 141 2.42 -0.19 16.21
C VAL A 141 2.24 0.68 14.97
N VAL A 142 3.16 1.64 14.74
CA VAL A 142 3.16 2.46 13.53
C VAL A 142 3.27 1.59 12.27
N LEU A 143 4.18 0.63 12.23
CA LEU A 143 4.37 -0.26 11.07
C LEU A 143 3.14 -1.12 10.76
N VAL A 144 2.34 -1.49 11.77
CA VAL A 144 1.09 -2.23 11.58
C VAL A 144 -0.05 -1.33 11.12
N ILE A 145 -0.15 -0.11 11.65
CA ILE A 145 -1.29 0.79 11.41
C ILE A 145 -1.09 1.65 10.16
N LEU A 146 0.11 2.17 9.92
CA LEU A 146 0.42 3.08 8.81
C LEU A 146 -0.02 2.55 7.43
N PRO A 147 0.18 1.26 7.08
CA PRO A 147 -0.30 0.72 5.81
C PRO A 147 -1.81 0.83 5.61
N LEU A 148 -2.62 0.84 6.69
CA LEU A 148 -4.07 1.01 6.62
C LEU A 148 -4.48 2.41 6.17
N GLY A 149 -3.63 3.42 6.38
CA GLY A 149 -3.82 4.76 5.84
C GLY A 149 -3.37 4.89 4.39
N ILE A 150 -2.24 4.27 4.07
CA ILE A 150 -1.60 4.36 2.75
C ILE A 150 -2.42 3.61 1.68
N LEU A 151 -2.76 2.34 1.93
CA LEU A 151 -3.31 1.44 0.91
C LEU A 151 -4.65 1.91 0.30
N PRO A 152 -5.64 2.40 1.08
CA PRO A 152 -6.89 2.88 0.49
C PRO A 152 -6.72 4.07 -0.44
N VAL A 153 -5.75 4.94 -0.17
CA VAL A 153 -5.42 6.09 -1.03
C VAL A 153 -4.62 5.62 -2.24
N ALA A 154 -3.65 4.73 -2.03
CA ALA A 154 -2.85 4.15 -3.09
C ALA A 154 -3.71 3.39 -4.12
N ALA A 155 -4.80 2.74 -3.68
CA ALA A 155 -5.80 2.10 -4.53
C ALA A 155 -6.49 3.04 -5.54
N TRP A 156 -6.44 4.36 -5.30
CA TRP A 156 -6.95 5.34 -6.27
C TRP A 156 -6.18 5.27 -7.57
N LEU A 157 -4.90 4.92 -7.55
CA LEU A 157 -4.10 4.80 -8.77
C LEU A 157 -4.71 3.76 -9.71
N GLY A 158 -5.07 2.58 -9.22
CA GLY A 158 -5.78 1.56 -10.00
C GLY A 158 -7.18 1.97 -10.44
N LEU A 159 -7.89 2.80 -9.67
CA LEU A 159 -9.22 3.30 -10.04
C LEU A 159 -9.16 4.39 -11.12
N VAL A 160 -8.09 5.20 -11.12
CA VAL A 160 -7.91 6.29 -12.09
C VAL A 160 -7.17 5.80 -13.34
N PHE A 161 -6.22 4.88 -13.17
CA PHE A 161 -5.37 4.34 -14.21
C PHE A 161 -5.30 2.81 -14.08
N PRO A 162 -6.42 2.09 -14.33
CA PRO A 162 -6.41 0.63 -14.27
C PRO A 162 -5.41 0.06 -15.27
N TYR A 163 -4.82 -1.07 -14.95
CA TYR A 163 -3.85 -1.73 -15.82
C TYR A 163 -4.00 -3.25 -15.78
N ASN A 164 -3.98 -3.88 -16.94
CA ASN A 164 -3.96 -5.33 -17.01
C ASN A 164 -2.49 -5.81 -16.97
N PRO A 165 -2.06 -6.59 -15.96
CA PRO A 165 -0.72 -7.14 -15.93
C PRO A 165 -0.47 -7.99 -17.19
N ARG A 166 0.57 -7.65 -17.97
CA ARG A 166 0.98 -8.41 -19.16
C ARG A 166 2.36 -9.05 -18.94
N PRO A 167 2.56 -10.30 -19.38
CA PRO A 167 3.86 -10.94 -19.28
C PRO A 167 4.88 -10.22 -20.16
N LEU A 168 6.15 -10.26 -19.74
CA LEU A 168 7.26 -9.62 -20.46
C LEU A 168 7.38 -10.11 -21.92
N ARG A 169 7.02 -11.37 -22.19
CA ARG A 169 7.01 -11.94 -23.55
C ARG A 169 6.06 -11.19 -24.48
N TRP A 170 4.83 -10.93 -24.02
CA TRP A 170 3.83 -10.17 -24.78
C TRP A 170 4.32 -8.75 -25.04
N ARG A 171 4.92 -8.10 -24.03
CA ARG A 171 5.48 -6.74 -24.18
C ARG A 171 6.64 -6.67 -25.16
N ARG A 172 7.52 -7.68 -25.18
CA ARG A 172 8.60 -7.75 -26.18
C ARG A 172 8.07 -7.83 -27.61
N GLN A 173 6.98 -8.55 -27.82
CA GLN A 173 6.30 -8.66 -29.13
C GLN A 173 5.63 -7.34 -29.54
N HIS A 174 5.08 -6.59 -28.57
CA HIS A 174 4.35 -5.34 -28.80
C HIS A 174 5.21 -4.09 -28.53
N ARG A 175 6.54 -4.20 -28.55
CA ARG A 175 7.46 -3.09 -28.22
C ARG A 175 7.36 -1.87 -29.16
N SER A 176 6.80 -2.06 -30.35
CA SER A 176 6.56 -0.98 -31.32
C SER A 176 5.38 -0.09 -30.91
N ASP A 177 4.48 -0.56 -30.05
CA ASP A 177 3.40 0.25 -29.51
C ASP A 177 3.92 1.16 -28.39
N ARG A 178 4.27 2.38 -28.80
CA ARG A 178 4.79 3.41 -27.90
C ARG A 178 3.78 3.80 -26.81
N ARG A 179 2.48 3.80 -27.09
CA ARG A 179 1.46 4.22 -26.11
C ARG A 179 1.39 3.24 -24.95
N THR A 180 1.33 1.94 -25.27
CA THR A 180 1.32 0.87 -24.27
C THR A 180 2.64 0.83 -23.48
N THR A 181 3.77 1.07 -24.14
CA THR A 181 5.09 1.10 -23.47
C THR A 181 5.24 2.29 -22.53
N ILE A 182 4.85 3.50 -22.95
CA ILE A 182 4.90 4.71 -22.10
C ILE A 182 3.98 4.55 -20.90
N ARG A 183 2.73 4.10 -21.13
CA ARG A 183 1.78 3.86 -20.04
C ARG A 183 2.34 2.85 -19.04
N TRP A 184 2.92 1.76 -19.52
CA TRP A 184 3.57 0.78 -18.66
C TRP A 184 4.72 1.39 -17.85
N GLY A 185 5.61 2.17 -18.49
CA GLY A 185 6.72 2.83 -17.81
C GLY A 185 6.24 3.79 -16.71
N ILE A 186 5.20 4.58 -16.99
CA ILE A 186 4.57 5.46 -16.00
C ILE A 186 4.03 4.63 -14.84
N LEU A 187 3.32 3.52 -15.11
CA LEU A 187 2.73 2.68 -14.07
C LEU A 187 3.76 1.86 -13.29
N LEU A 188 4.96 1.65 -13.85
CA LEU A 188 6.07 1.05 -13.13
C LEU A 188 6.66 2.01 -12.09
N VAL A 189 6.76 3.31 -12.44
CA VAL A 189 7.44 4.32 -11.60
C VAL A 189 6.47 5.06 -10.68
N ALA A 190 5.25 5.36 -11.14
CA ALA A 190 4.29 6.17 -10.40
C ALA A 190 3.98 5.63 -9.00
N PRO A 191 3.81 4.31 -8.77
CA PRO A 191 3.64 3.75 -7.43
C PRO A 191 4.76 4.13 -6.45
N TYR A 192 6.02 4.12 -6.91
CA TYR A 192 7.21 4.48 -6.11
C TYR A 192 7.34 5.98 -5.85
N LEU A 193 6.58 6.83 -6.53
CA LEU A 193 6.47 8.26 -6.22
C LEU A 193 5.25 8.55 -5.34
N VAL A 194 4.11 7.96 -5.70
CA VAL A 194 2.82 8.22 -5.06
C VAL A 194 2.76 7.63 -3.65
N VAL A 195 3.21 6.39 -3.45
CA VAL A 195 3.13 5.74 -2.13
C VAL A 195 3.99 6.45 -1.07
N PRO A 196 5.26 6.78 -1.33
CA PRO A 196 6.05 7.58 -0.39
C PRO A 196 5.46 8.98 -0.16
N ALA A 197 4.90 9.63 -1.18
CA ALA A 197 4.24 10.92 -1.00
C ALA A 197 2.99 10.83 -0.10
N ILE A 198 2.20 9.76 -0.23
CA ILE A 198 1.08 9.48 0.68
C ILE A 198 1.60 9.25 2.09
N ALA A 199 2.63 8.41 2.26
CA ALA A 199 3.24 8.13 3.56
C ALA A 199 3.76 9.42 4.23
N ALA A 200 4.47 10.27 3.49
CA ALA A 200 4.94 11.57 3.96
C ALA A 200 3.77 12.46 4.38
N THR A 201 2.67 12.49 3.61
CA THR A 201 1.46 13.25 3.96
C THR A 201 0.81 12.74 5.24
N VAL A 202 0.78 11.42 5.46
CA VAL A 202 0.25 10.81 6.69
C VAL A 202 1.11 11.13 7.91
N VAL A 203 2.43 11.18 7.74
CA VAL A 203 3.38 11.47 8.83
C VAL A 203 3.55 12.98 9.08
N LEU A 204 3.19 13.83 8.10
CA LEU A 204 3.38 15.28 8.16
C LEU A 204 2.81 15.96 9.41
N PRO A 205 1.56 15.69 9.86
CA PRO A 205 1.05 16.29 11.09
C PRO A 205 1.93 15.97 12.30
N SER A 206 2.52 14.77 12.30
CA SER A 206 3.43 14.32 13.33
C SER A 206 4.73 15.10 13.35
N ILE A 207 5.36 15.24 12.17
CA ILE A 207 6.58 16.04 12.00
C ILE A 207 6.34 17.49 12.42
N VAL A 208 5.20 18.07 12.02
CA VAL A 208 4.82 19.45 12.39
C VAL A 208 4.68 19.55 13.91
N ALA A 209 3.91 18.69 14.56
CA ALA A 209 3.78 18.75 16.01
C ALA A 209 5.10 18.45 16.74
N ALA A 210 5.95 17.55 16.24
CA ALA A 210 7.28 17.33 16.81
C ALA A 210 8.18 18.57 16.70
N HIS A 211 8.09 19.31 15.58
CA HIS A 211 8.82 20.57 15.39
C HIS A 211 8.33 21.67 16.34
N TRP A 212 7.00 21.87 16.42
CA TRP A 212 6.42 23.01 17.13
C TRP A 212 6.15 22.78 18.62
N LEU A 213 5.94 21.53 19.05
CA LEU A 213 5.56 21.20 20.42
C LEU A 213 6.69 20.56 21.21
N PHE A 214 7.67 19.93 20.54
CA PHE A 214 8.69 19.11 21.20
C PHE A 214 10.13 19.56 20.95
N ASP A 215 10.35 20.68 20.24
CA ASP A 215 11.67 21.22 19.88
C ASP A 215 12.59 20.15 19.23
N ALA A 216 11.99 19.22 18.48
CA ALA A 216 12.66 18.04 17.94
C ALA A 216 13.88 18.30 17.03
N PRO A 217 13.99 19.41 16.27
CA PRO A 217 15.19 19.69 15.48
C PRO A 217 16.42 19.92 16.36
N GLU A 218 16.22 20.41 17.59
CA GLU A 218 17.29 20.79 18.49
C GLU A 218 17.64 19.67 19.49
N ARG A 219 16.68 18.78 19.79
CA ARG A 219 16.85 17.72 20.80
C ARG A 219 16.17 16.42 20.40
N PRO A 220 16.79 15.26 20.70
CA PRO A 220 16.15 13.97 20.48
C PRO A 220 14.87 13.85 21.33
N LEU A 221 13.80 13.33 20.72
CA LEU A 221 12.53 13.13 21.41
C LEU A 221 12.69 12.26 22.66
N THR A 222 12.13 12.75 23.77
CA THR A 222 11.94 11.96 24.98
C THR A 222 11.00 10.78 24.70
N GLN A 223 11.01 9.78 25.57
CA GLN A 223 10.14 8.60 25.42
C GLN A 223 8.64 8.96 25.31
N PRO A 224 8.05 9.80 26.18
CA PRO A 224 6.64 10.14 26.05
C PRO A 224 6.33 10.92 24.77
N GLN A 225 7.23 11.82 24.34
CA GLN A 225 7.06 12.55 23.08
C GLN A 225 7.10 11.62 21.86
N PHE A 226 8.00 10.62 21.86
CA PHE A 226 8.05 9.62 20.80
C PHE A 226 6.77 8.77 20.72
N VAL A 227 6.20 8.40 21.87
CA VAL A 227 4.92 7.68 21.92
C VAL A 227 3.77 8.57 21.41
N ALA A 228 3.73 9.83 21.82
CA ALA A 228 2.73 10.79 21.34
C ALA A 228 2.81 10.98 19.81
N ASP A 229 4.02 11.10 19.27
CA ASP A 229 4.30 11.17 17.84
C ASP A 229 3.79 9.91 17.11
N ALA A 230 4.16 8.72 17.59
CA ALA A 230 3.68 7.45 17.03
C ALA A 230 2.15 7.32 17.06
N LEU A 231 1.48 7.73 18.14
CA LEU A 231 0.02 7.70 18.25
C LEU A 231 -0.64 8.68 17.27
N MET A 232 -0.06 9.85 17.04
CA MET A 232 -0.54 10.83 16.07
C MET A 232 -0.39 10.34 14.64
N ILE A 233 0.72 9.66 14.30
CA ILE A 233 0.86 8.96 13.00
C ILE A 233 -0.26 7.94 12.83
N CYS A 234 -0.51 7.12 13.86
CA CYS A 234 -1.55 6.09 13.82
C CYS A 234 -2.95 6.71 13.64
N ALA A 235 -3.27 7.76 14.40
CA ALA A 235 -4.54 8.47 14.29
C ALA A 235 -4.72 9.06 12.88
N THR A 236 -3.68 9.72 12.35
CA THR A 236 -3.70 10.29 11.00
C THR A 236 -3.87 9.21 9.95
N ALA A 237 -3.17 8.08 10.07
CA ALA A 237 -3.29 6.95 9.16
C ALA A 237 -4.72 6.41 9.12
N LEU A 238 -5.37 6.24 10.27
CA LEU A 238 -6.75 5.76 10.32
C LEU A 238 -7.74 6.76 9.68
N VAL A 239 -7.57 8.06 9.92
CA VAL A 239 -8.39 9.11 9.29
C VAL A 239 -8.19 9.13 7.78
N VAL A 240 -6.94 9.13 7.32
CA VAL A 240 -6.59 9.11 5.89
C VAL A 240 -7.09 7.84 5.22
N GLY A 241 -6.99 6.68 5.88
CA GLY A 241 -7.51 5.41 5.36
C GLY A 241 -9.03 5.41 5.21
N TRP A 242 -9.75 5.95 6.20
CA TRP A 242 -11.20 6.10 6.13
C TRP A 242 -11.63 7.05 5.00
N LEU A 243 -10.98 8.21 4.88
CA LEU A 243 -11.19 9.15 3.76
C LEU A 243 -10.84 8.49 2.43
N GLY A 244 -9.76 7.72 2.38
CA GLY A 244 -9.31 6.90 1.25
C GLY A 244 -10.41 6.01 0.69
N LEU A 245 -11.01 5.20 1.56
CA LEU A 245 -12.13 4.31 1.21
C LEU A 245 -13.38 5.09 0.77
N TRP A 246 -13.64 6.22 1.41
CA TRP A 246 -14.78 7.06 1.05
C TRP A 246 -14.62 7.68 -0.35
N VAL A 247 -13.46 8.25 -0.66
CA VAL A 247 -13.13 8.80 -1.98
C VAL A 247 -13.12 7.70 -3.04
N ALA A 248 -12.58 6.51 -2.72
CA ALA A 248 -12.60 5.36 -3.63
C ALA A 248 -14.04 5.00 -4.05
N GLY A 249 -15.00 5.06 -3.13
CA GLY A 249 -16.42 4.87 -3.43
C GLY A 249 -17.00 5.92 -4.40
N ARG A 250 -16.56 7.19 -4.29
CA ARG A 250 -16.93 8.27 -5.22
C ARG A 250 -16.25 8.10 -6.59
N LEU A 251 -14.97 7.72 -6.60
CA LEU A 251 -14.23 7.44 -7.84
C LEU A 251 -14.87 6.29 -8.61
N ARG A 252 -15.27 5.21 -7.92
CA ARG A 252 -16.03 4.10 -8.48
C ARG A 252 -17.28 4.58 -9.21
N GLN A 253 -18.10 5.41 -8.57
CA GLN A 253 -19.33 5.94 -9.19
C GLN A 253 -19.04 6.81 -10.40
N ARG A 254 -18.10 7.76 -10.26
CA ARG A 254 -17.76 8.70 -11.35
C ARG A 254 -17.12 8.03 -12.56
N ARG A 255 -16.45 6.90 -12.38
CA ARG A 255 -15.70 6.18 -13.43
C ARG A 255 -16.28 4.81 -13.74
N HIS A 256 -17.51 4.53 -13.32
CA HIS A 256 -18.11 3.20 -13.39
C HIS A 256 -18.05 2.63 -14.82
N ASP A 257 -18.56 3.37 -15.80
CA ASP A 257 -18.60 2.91 -17.20
C ASP A 257 -17.19 2.65 -17.73
N ARG A 258 -16.26 3.59 -17.52
CA ARG A 258 -14.87 3.48 -17.99
C ARG A 258 -14.14 2.28 -17.36
N LEU A 259 -14.34 2.06 -16.06
CA LEU A 259 -13.77 0.92 -15.34
C LEU A 259 -14.35 -0.38 -15.88
N THR A 260 -15.66 -0.44 -16.07
CA THR A 260 -16.34 -1.64 -16.58
C THR A 260 -15.86 -1.98 -17.99
N THR A 261 -15.81 -1.00 -18.91
CA THR A 261 -15.30 -1.20 -20.26
C THR A 261 -13.85 -1.68 -20.26
N TYR A 262 -12.97 -1.03 -19.49
CA TYR A 262 -11.55 -1.37 -19.46
C TYR A 262 -11.29 -2.75 -18.84
N LEU A 263 -11.97 -3.09 -17.75
CA LEU A 263 -11.77 -4.37 -17.05
C LEU A 263 -12.37 -5.57 -17.79
N LEU A 264 -13.34 -5.33 -18.69
CA LEU A 264 -13.90 -6.36 -19.57
C LEU A 264 -13.10 -6.53 -20.88
N ASP A 265 -12.33 -5.52 -21.28
CA ASP A 265 -11.48 -5.59 -22.46
C ASP A 265 -10.19 -6.38 -22.17
N SER A 266 -10.15 -7.62 -22.65
CA SER A 266 -9.01 -8.52 -22.51
C SER A 266 -7.77 -8.11 -23.32
N ASN A 267 -7.88 -7.10 -24.18
CA ASN A 267 -6.78 -6.55 -24.99
C ASN A 267 -6.30 -5.17 -24.51
N ALA A 268 -6.99 -4.55 -23.55
CA ALA A 268 -6.59 -3.25 -23.02
C ALA A 268 -5.22 -3.34 -22.32
N GLY A 269 -4.32 -2.43 -22.71
CA GLY A 269 -2.95 -2.25 -22.19
C GLY A 269 -2.71 -0.87 -21.59
#